data_AF-A0A7C7ID66-F1
#
_entry.id   AF-A0A7C7ID66-F1
#
_cell.length_a   1.000
_cell.length_b   1.000
_cell.length_c   1.000
_cell.angle_alpha   90.00
_cell.angle_beta   90.00
_cell.angle_gamma   90.00
#
_symmetry.space_group_name_H-M   'P 1'
#
loop_
_entity.id
_entity.type
_entity.pdbx_description
1 polymer ?
#
loop_
_entity_poly.entity_id
_entity_poly.type
_entity_poly.pdbx_seq_one_letter_code
_entity_poly.pdbx_strand_id
1 'polypeptide(L)'
;MVTLSETTPSSATATRLTSMAWIGLDDTDSVDGGCTTWDFHLLLTHLEDGGFRVVGYPNLVRLWPFAPERTRGNAALSAELLTDSSTSNLADVLEDWFNNQYITNKSTENVVGSESACPVLVFTETRFPEEWYWNAVRKYVNPNDRLKEVTAVSSAIIWTKKDGKITSNLARGLVGASSAIAWRGENDCTWEATAWRIPENIGSRRQVPSALVGSMSDKFPKTILNRDPNAGDSLITPRTPCPVLYGIRAEESAVAEQAHNWLQSNEDVEAAIAMRVHRSNQATDDHIKETCYGIVISKVREVKGGHASLHVFDGQKHCTLVAFKQGGEVNRLLKSLLVGDLVEWRGLTSPNNEIHLESLMCTEGVPRTLSRPNCKCGRKLCRQGIGQPLRCEQCGNTQESVWVSTRFGSIKQWVEPLCSNRRHLAKPLNRQAKG
;
A
#
# COMPACT_ATOMS: atom_id res chain seq x y z
N MET A 1 -4.15 81.92 13.43
CA MET A 1 -3.69 81.60 12.06
C MET A 1 -2.38 80.81 12.15
N VAL A 2 -2.45 79.51 12.43
CA VAL A 2 -1.41 78.51 12.15
C VAL A 2 -2.15 77.19 12.03
N THR A 3 -2.30 76.71 10.80
CA THR A 3 -2.81 75.38 10.46
C THR A 3 -1.69 74.37 10.64
N LEU A 4 -1.87 73.41 11.55
CA LEU A 4 -0.99 72.24 11.68
C LEU A 4 -1.46 71.17 10.70
N SER A 5 -0.59 70.86 9.73
CA SER A 5 -0.74 69.77 8.78
C SER A 5 -0.33 68.44 9.43
N GLU A 6 -1.28 67.56 9.70
CA GLU A 6 -0.99 66.16 10.01
C GLU A 6 -0.66 65.42 8.70
N THR A 7 0.58 64.96 8.60
CA THR A 7 1.04 64.06 7.55
C THR A 7 0.75 62.63 8.01
N THR A 8 -0.12 61.94 7.30
CA THR A 8 -0.36 60.50 7.46
C THR A 8 0.80 59.70 6.85
N PRO A 9 1.38 58.71 7.54
CA PRO A 9 2.32 57.79 6.93
C PRO A 9 1.57 56.78 6.05
N SER A 10 1.89 56.78 4.76
CA SER A 10 1.55 55.72 3.81
C SER A 10 2.26 54.42 4.20
N SER A 11 1.50 53.40 4.60
CA SER A 11 1.96 52.03 4.79
C SER A 11 0.89 51.08 4.26
N ALA A 12 0.71 51.06 2.94
CA ALA A 12 -0.01 49.99 2.27
C ALA A 12 0.95 48.83 2.03
N THR A 13 1.21 48.02 3.07
CA THR A 13 1.78 46.69 2.88
C THR A 13 0.67 45.85 2.26
N ALA A 14 0.68 45.67 0.95
CA ALA A 14 -0.25 44.81 0.25
C ALA A 14 -0.13 43.38 0.83
N THR A 15 -1.13 42.96 1.59
CA THR A 15 -1.26 41.58 2.05
C THR A 15 -1.38 40.70 0.82
N ARG A 16 -0.29 40.01 0.43
CA ARG A 16 -0.34 39.02 -0.64
C ARG A 16 -1.34 37.94 -0.24
N LEU A 17 -2.39 37.75 -1.03
CA LEU A 17 -3.32 36.67 -0.81
C LEU A 17 -2.61 35.38 -1.24
N THR A 18 -2.31 34.52 -0.28
CA THR A 18 -1.79 33.18 -0.56
C THR A 18 -2.95 32.26 -0.90
N SER A 19 -2.95 31.70 -2.12
CA SER A 19 -3.89 30.67 -2.56
C SER A 19 -3.27 29.28 -2.41
N MET A 20 -4.12 28.29 -2.12
CA MET A 20 -3.73 26.88 -2.06
C MET A 20 -4.06 26.21 -3.38
N ALA A 21 -3.16 25.37 -3.86
CA ALA A 21 -3.38 24.54 -5.03
C ALA A 21 -2.92 23.10 -4.78
N TRP A 22 -3.49 22.17 -5.53
CA TRP A 22 -3.12 20.76 -5.50
C TRP A 22 -2.79 20.28 -6.90
N ILE A 23 -1.71 19.50 -6.99
CA ILE A 23 -1.34 18.78 -8.20
C ILE A 23 -1.32 17.28 -7.93
N GLY A 24 -1.64 16.50 -8.96
CA GLY A 24 -1.61 15.04 -8.92
C GLY A 24 -1.06 14.48 -10.22
N LEU A 25 -0.19 13.47 -10.14
CA LEU A 25 0.43 12.82 -11.28
C LEU A 25 0.30 11.31 -11.16
N ASP A 26 -0.07 10.66 -12.26
CA ASP A 26 -0.15 9.20 -12.34
C ASP A 26 0.15 8.70 -13.76
N ASP A 27 0.40 7.39 -13.85
CA ASP A 27 0.46 6.62 -15.10
C ASP A 27 1.57 7.05 -16.07
N THR A 28 2.70 7.49 -15.50
CA THR A 28 3.90 7.88 -16.26
C THR A 28 4.87 6.72 -16.49
N ASP A 29 4.70 5.61 -15.76
CA ASP A 29 5.54 4.43 -15.86
C ASP A 29 4.90 3.34 -16.75
N SER A 30 5.75 2.44 -17.25
CA SER A 30 5.34 1.28 -18.04
C SER A 30 6.12 0.05 -17.58
N VAL A 31 5.80 -1.12 -18.16
CA VAL A 31 6.55 -2.35 -17.88
C VAL A 31 8.01 -2.23 -18.34
N ASP A 32 8.25 -1.44 -19.39
CA ASP A 32 9.51 -1.33 -20.13
C ASP A 32 10.40 -0.15 -19.67
N GLY A 33 9.85 0.80 -18.90
CA GLY A 33 10.59 1.97 -18.42
C GLY A 33 9.69 3.03 -17.78
N GLY A 34 10.30 4.08 -17.21
CA GLY A 34 9.59 5.16 -16.52
C GLY A 34 9.40 4.92 -15.02
N CYS A 35 9.07 5.99 -14.28
CA CYS A 35 8.76 5.91 -12.86
C CYS A 35 8.00 7.16 -12.38
N THR A 36 6.75 6.98 -11.97
CA THR A 36 5.87 8.08 -11.49
C THR A 36 6.50 8.89 -10.36
N THR A 37 7.23 8.24 -9.44
CA THR A 37 7.89 8.96 -8.34
C THR A 37 9.06 9.81 -8.81
N TRP A 38 9.79 9.37 -9.85
CA TRP A 38 10.89 10.15 -10.43
C TRP A 38 10.36 11.35 -11.20
N ASP A 39 9.36 11.15 -12.06
CA ASP A 39 8.78 12.23 -12.85
C ASP A 39 8.11 13.27 -11.96
N PHE A 40 7.46 12.83 -10.87
CA PHE A 40 6.92 13.75 -9.88
C PHE A 40 8.01 14.50 -9.11
N HIS A 41 9.14 13.87 -8.79
CA HIS A 41 10.29 14.55 -8.20
C HIS A 41 10.84 15.63 -9.15
N LEU A 42 10.96 15.34 -10.45
CA LEU A 42 11.39 16.32 -11.46
C LEU A 42 10.40 17.49 -11.57
N LEU A 43 9.09 17.22 -11.55
CA LEU A 43 8.06 18.25 -11.54
C LEU A 43 8.19 19.16 -10.31
N LEU A 44 8.27 18.58 -9.11
CA LEU A 44 8.36 19.37 -7.88
C LEU A 44 9.64 20.21 -7.84
N THR A 45 10.77 19.66 -8.30
CA THR A 45 12.04 20.39 -8.37
C THR A 45 11.94 21.56 -9.35
N HIS A 46 11.33 21.36 -10.53
CA HIS A 46 11.09 22.44 -11.48
C HIS A 46 10.21 23.56 -10.91
N LEU A 47 9.18 23.20 -10.14
CA LEU A 47 8.31 24.16 -9.46
C LEU A 47 9.05 24.91 -8.34
N GLU A 48 9.83 24.21 -7.52
CA GLU A 48 10.63 24.78 -6.43
C GLU A 48 11.69 25.76 -6.98
N ASP A 49 12.39 25.40 -8.05
CA ASP A 49 13.34 26.27 -8.77
C ASP A 49 12.64 27.49 -9.40
N GLY A 50 11.38 27.32 -9.83
CA GLY A 50 10.50 28.39 -10.31
C GLY A 50 9.92 29.30 -9.21
N GLY A 51 10.25 29.04 -7.93
CA GLY A 51 9.82 29.84 -6.79
C GLY A 51 8.47 29.44 -6.18
N PHE A 52 7.86 28.33 -6.63
CA PHE A 52 6.67 27.78 -5.99
C PHE A 52 7.04 27.00 -4.72
N ARG A 53 6.17 27.02 -3.71
CA ARG A 53 6.42 26.36 -2.43
C ARG A 53 5.54 25.13 -2.27
N VAL A 54 6.17 23.95 -2.17
CA VAL A 54 5.51 22.72 -1.72
C VAL A 54 5.23 22.80 -0.22
N VAL A 55 3.99 22.49 0.17
CA VAL A 55 3.56 22.46 1.56
C VAL A 55 3.79 21.08 2.15
N GLY A 56 4.62 21.00 3.19
CA GLY A 56 4.92 19.74 3.85
C GLY A 56 5.64 18.77 2.92
N TYR A 57 5.09 17.57 2.78
CA TYR A 57 5.66 16.50 1.95
C TYR A 57 4.65 16.08 0.88
N PRO A 58 5.10 15.69 -0.32
CA PRO A 58 4.23 15.08 -1.30
C PRO A 58 3.65 13.75 -0.79
N ASN A 59 2.51 13.37 -1.33
CA ASN A 59 1.85 12.11 -1.03
C ASN A 59 2.21 11.05 -2.08
N LEU A 60 2.47 9.82 -1.62
CA LEU A 60 2.54 8.61 -2.41
C LEU A 60 1.35 7.71 -2.03
N VAL A 61 0.36 7.65 -2.90
CA VAL A 61 -0.94 7.03 -2.63
C VAL A 61 -1.12 5.78 -3.47
N ARG A 62 -1.20 4.62 -2.80
CA ARG A 62 -1.52 3.33 -3.40
C ARG A 62 -3.03 3.17 -3.54
N LEU A 63 -3.50 2.65 -4.67
CA LEU A 63 -4.92 2.49 -4.99
C LEU A 63 -5.29 1.01 -5.07
N TRP A 64 -6.52 0.71 -5.51
CA TRP A 64 -7.11 -0.62 -5.44
C TRP A 64 -6.21 -1.69 -6.07
N PRO A 65 -5.78 -2.72 -5.30
CA PRO A 65 -4.84 -3.73 -5.78
C PRO A 65 -5.36 -4.67 -6.87
N PHE A 66 -6.60 -4.54 -7.32
CA PHE A 66 -7.16 -5.31 -8.44
C PHE A 66 -7.48 -4.46 -9.67
N ALA A 67 -7.01 -3.22 -9.71
CA ALA A 67 -7.13 -2.41 -10.92
C ALA A 67 -6.54 -3.17 -12.13
N PRO A 68 -7.33 -3.37 -13.22
CA PRO A 68 -7.00 -4.29 -14.31
C PRO A 68 -5.75 -3.85 -15.09
N GLU A 69 -5.54 -2.54 -15.18
CA GLU A 69 -4.50 -1.93 -16.00
C GLU A 69 -3.42 -1.26 -15.13
N ARG A 70 -3.18 -1.76 -13.91
CA ARG A 70 -2.16 -1.16 -13.03
C ARG A 70 -0.75 -1.31 -13.60
N THR A 71 0.03 -0.24 -13.49
CA THR A 71 1.49 -0.34 -13.47
C THR A 71 1.93 -0.80 -12.08
N ARG A 72 3.16 -1.29 -11.93
CA ARG A 72 3.59 -2.09 -10.77
C ARG A 72 3.27 -1.38 -9.44
N GLY A 73 2.31 -1.93 -8.70
CA GLY A 73 1.92 -1.43 -7.38
C GLY A 73 0.88 -0.30 -7.35
N ASN A 74 0.31 0.13 -8.49
CA ASN A 74 -0.84 1.04 -8.59
C ASN A 74 -0.74 2.30 -7.68
N ALA A 75 0.27 3.14 -7.89
CA ALA A 75 0.51 4.33 -7.07
C ALA A 75 0.41 5.61 -7.89
N ALA A 76 -0.26 6.60 -7.31
CA ALA A 76 -0.31 7.97 -7.81
C ALA A 76 0.30 8.93 -6.79
N LEU A 77 0.78 10.09 -7.27
CA LEU A 77 1.42 11.10 -6.43
C LEU A 77 0.57 12.37 -6.38
N SER A 78 0.65 13.10 -5.27
CA SER A 78 0.09 14.45 -5.17
C SER A 78 0.93 15.36 -4.31
N ALA A 79 0.78 16.67 -4.50
CA ALA A 79 1.41 17.68 -3.66
C ALA A 79 0.46 18.86 -3.47
N GLU A 80 0.63 19.51 -2.34
CA GLU A 80 -0.03 20.76 -1.99
C GLU A 80 0.96 21.91 -2.20
N LEU A 81 0.52 22.98 -2.84
CA LEU A 81 1.33 24.12 -3.24
C LEU A 81 0.73 25.41 -2.66
N LEU A 82 1.61 26.30 -2.20
CA LEU A 82 1.28 27.69 -1.92
C LEU A 82 1.62 28.54 -3.14
N THR A 83 0.64 29.31 -3.60
CA THR A 83 0.79 30.25 -4.71
C THR A 83 0.54 31.67 -4.21
N ASP A 84 1.37 32.62 -4.63
CA ASP A 84 1.11 34.04 -4.40
C ASP A 84 0.14 34.54 -5.49
N SER A 85 -0.91 35.29 -5.12
CA SER A 85 -1.92 35.81 -6.06
C SER A 85 -1.39 36.70 -7.19
N SER A 86 -0.09 37.02 -7.20
CA SER A 86 0.61 37.75 -8.26
C SER A 86 1.31 36.85 -9.29
N THR A 87 1.38 35.53 -9.08
CA THR A 87 2.02 34.64 -10.06
C THR A 87 1.12 34.48 -11.27
N SER A 88 1.57 35.04 -12.39
CA SER A 88 1.18 34.60 -13.71
C SER A 88 1.39 33.09 -13.79
N ASN A 89 0.26 32.38 -13.69
CA ASN A 89 -0.08 31.07 -14.20
C ASN A 89 0.82 29.87 -13.83
N LEU A 90 0.70 29.38 -12.60
CA LEU A 90 1.10 28.00 -12.24
C LEU A 90 0.57 26.98 -13.27
N ALA A 91 -0.65 27.18 -13.79
CA ALA A 91 -1.20 26.34 -14.84
C ALA A 91 -0.37 26.36 -16.14
N ASP A 92 0.15 27.52 -16.57
CA ASP A 92 1.02 27.59 -17.76
C ASP A 92 2.36 26.91 -17.51
N VAL A 93 2.95 27.07 -16.32
CA VAL A 93 4.19 26.37 -15.95
C VAL A 93 4.00 24.86 -15.95
N LEU A 94 2.87 24.38 -15.43
CA LEU A 94 2.49 22.97 -15.47
C LEU A 94 2.25 22.48 -16.91
N GLU A 95 1.60 23.29 -17.75
CA GLU A 95 1.37 22.99 -19.16
C GLU A 95 2.69 22.88 -19.93
N ASP A 96 3.59 23.86 -19.78
CA ASP A 96 4.91 23.88 -20.41
C ASP A 96 5.75 22.68 -19.96
N TRP A 97 5.80 22.39 -18.66
CA TRP A 97 6.51 21.22 -18.15
C TRP A 97 5.96 19.93 -18.73
N PHE A 98 4.63 19.76 -18.73
CA PHE A 98 3.99 18.55 -19.23
C PHE A 98 4.24 18.36 -20.73
N ASN A 99 4.10 19.43 -21.51
CA ASN A 99 4.36 19.42 -22.94
C ASN A 99 5.82 19.09 -23.24
N ASN A 100 6.77 19.70 -22.52
CA ASN A 100 8.19 19.42 -22.70
C ASN A 100 8.53 17.97 -22.37
N GLN A 101 8.04 17.44 -21.26
CA GLN A 101 8.37 16.08 -20.84
C GLN A 101 7.73 15.00 -21.72
N TYR A 102 6.46 15.14 -22.09
CA TYR A 102 5.71 14.04 -22.70
C TYR A 102 5.31 14.24 -24.16
N ILE A 103 5.38 15.47 -24.68
CA ILE A 103 4.97 15.81 -26.06
C ILE A 103 6.17 16.14 -26.94
N THR A 104 7.01 17.10 -26.54
CA THR A 104 8.09 17.65 -27.38
C THR A 104 9.33 16.77 -27.41
N ASN A 105 9.71 16.13 -26.30
CA ASN A 105 10.95 15.34 -26.17
C ASN A 105 10.95 13.96 -26.86
N LYS A 106 10.03 13.69 -27.80
CA LYS A 106 10.00 12.44 -28.58
C LYS A 106 10.92 12.42 -29.82
N SER A 107 11.70 13.47 -30.07
CA SER A 107 12.53 13.60 -31.28
C SER A 107 14.05 13.46 -31.05
N THR A 108 14.51 13.14 -29.84
CA THR A 108 15.93 12.83 -29.59
C THR A 108 16.09 11.51 -28.84
N GLU A 109 17.16 10.81 -29.19
CA GLU A 109 17.40 9.39 -29.02
C GLU A 109 17.31 8.88 -27.56
N ASN A 110 16.78 7.66 -27.39
CA ASN A 110 16.92 6.77 -26.23
C ASN A 110 15.97 6.87 -25.01
N VAL A 111 14.76 7.43 -25.13
CA VAL A 111 13.71 7.14 -24.13
C VAL A 111 12.70 6.15 -24.72
N VAL A 112 12.86 4.88 -24.37
CA VAL A 112 11.85 3.83 -24.59
C VAL A 112 10.68 4.10 -23.64
N GLY A 113 9.91 5.16 -23.92
CA GLY A 113 8.57 5.31 -23.37
C GLY A 113 7.68 4.32 -24.10
N SER A 114 7.34 3.21 -23.44
CA SER A 114 6.45 2.21 -24.03
C SER A 114 5.11 2.83 -24.37
N GLU A 115 4.52 2.42 -25.50
CA GLU A 115 3.22 2.89 -26.00
C GLU A 115 2.06 2.72 -24.99
N SER A 116 2.30 2.08 -23.84
CA SER A 116 1.30 1.77 -22.82
C SER A 116 1.18 2.80 -21.68
N ALA A 117 2.14 3.73 -21.51
CA ALA A 117 2.03 4.76 -20.47
C ALA A 117 1.16 5.93 -20.95
N CYS A 118 0.22 6.36 -20.10
CA CYS A 118 -0.71 7.45 -20.39
C CYS A 118 -0.61 8.49 -19.27
N PRO A 119 0.46 9.30 -19.22
CA PRO A 119 0.69 10.24 -18.13
C PRO A 119 -0.50 11.20 -18.01
N VAL A 120 -1.00 11.37 -16.78
CA VAL A 120 -2.06 12.33 -16.46
C VAL A 120 -1.60 13.24 -15.34
N LEU A 121 -1.58 14.54 -15.61
CA LEU A 121 -1.37 15.59 -14.63
C LEU A 121 -2.70 16.29 -14.37
N VAL A 122 -3.05 16.45 -13.09
CA VAL A 122 -4.25 17.18 -12.65
C VAL A 122 -3.81 18.33 -11.77
N PHE A 123 -4.38 19.51 -12.03
CA PHE A 123 -4.28 20.68 -11.17
C PHE A 123 -5.67 21.07 -10.67
N THR A 124 -5.76 21.59 -9.46
CA THR A 124 -6.99 22.20 -8.92
C THR A 124 -6.67 23.17 -7.80
N GLU A 125 -7.45 24.25 -7.70
CA GLU A 125 -7.45 25.18 -6.56
C GLU A 125 -8.47 24.78 -5.48
N THR A 126 -9.23 23.70 -5.73
CA THR A 126 -10.18 23.12 -4.78
C THR A 126 -9.85 21.65 -4.60
N ARG A 127 -9.43 21.28 -3.38
CA ARG A 127 -9.12 19.88 -3.07
C ARG A 127 -10.35 18.99 -3.28
N PHE A 128 -10.16 17.88 -3.98
CA PHE A 128 -11.25 16.94 -4.28
C PHE A 128 -11.84 16.28 -3.02
N PRO A 129 -13.11 15.81 -3.08
CA PRO A 129 -13.75 15.09 -1.99
C PRO A 129 -12.97 13.84 -1.58
N GLU A 130 -12.80 13.62 -0.28
CA GLU A 130 -12.03 12.47 0.22
C GLU A 130 -12.63 11.11 -0.18
N GLU A 131 -13.95 11.04 -0.40
CA GLU A 131 -14.62 9.82 -0.87
C GLU A 131 -14.03 9.29 -2.18
N TRP A 132 -13.48 10.16 -3.03
CA TRP A 132 -12.82 9.77 -4.27
C TRP A 132 -11.60 8.88 -4.03
N TYR A 133 -10.86 9.13 -2.95
CA TYR A 133 -9.78 8.26 -2.49
C TYR A 133 -10.33 6.93 -1.96
N TRP A 134 -11.28 6.98 -1.02
CA TRP A 134 -11.82 5.77 -0.39
C TRP A 134 -12.48 4.81 -1.40
N ASN A 135 -13.14 5.34 -2.42
CA ASN A 135 -13.66 4.56 -3.52
C ASN A 135 -12.53 3.94 -4.35
N ALA A 136 -11.51 4.72 -4.73
CA ALA A 136 -10.43 4.24 -5.59
C ALA A 136 -9.43 3.29 -4.91
N VAL A 137 -9.31 3.29 -3.58
CA VAL A 137 -8.46 2.33 -2.86
C VAL A 137 -9.17 1.00 -2.55
N ARG A 138 -10.51 0.99 -2.54
CA ARG A 138 -11.33 -0.17 -2.14
C ARG A 138 -12.05 -0.89 -3.28
N LYS A 139 -12.30 -0.23 -4.41
CA LYS A 139 -13.04 -0.80 -5.54
C LYS A 139 -12.58 -0.22 -6.88
N TYR A 140 -13.06 -0.83 -7.96
CA TYR A 140 -12.92 -0.27 -9.29
C TYR A 140 -13.69 1.05 -9.41
N VAL A 141 -13.04 2.06 -10.00
CA VAL A 141 -13.66 3.34 -10.36
C VAL A 141 -13.54 3.48 -11.87
N ASN A 142 -14.67 3.75 -12.53
CA ASN A 142 -14.69 3.93 -13.98
C ASN A 142 -14.03 5.27 -14.35
N PRO A 143 -12.98 5.28 -15.19
CA PRO A 143 -12.30 6.50 -15.62
C PRO A 143 -13.22 7.56 -16.25
N ASN A 144 -14.24 7.15 -17.02
CA ASN A 144 -15.16 8.07 -17.67
C ASN A 144 -16.09 8.78 -16.68
N ASP A 145 -16.48 8.08 -15.61
CA ASP A 145 -17.29 8.70 -14.55
C ASP A 145 -16.44 9.70 -13.76
N ARG A 146 -15.19 9.32 -13.42
CA ARG A 146 -14.25 10.25 -12.78
C ARG A 146 -13.94 11.46 -13.67
N LEU A 147 -13.86 11.31 -14.99
CA LEU A 147 -13.67 12.43 -15.90
C LEU A 147 -14.81 13.46 -15.81
N LYS A 148 -16.07 13.00 -15.76
CA LYS A 148 -17.22 13.89 -15.57
C LYS A 148 -17.16 14.60 -14.21
N GLU A 149 -16.80 13.86 -13.16
CA GLU A 149 -16.65 14.39 -11.80
C GLU A 149 -15.58 15.47 -11.71
N VAL A 150 -14.39 15.24 -12.28
CA VAL A 150 -13.29 16.21 -12.28
C VAL A 150 -13.62 17.43 -13.15
N THR A 151 -14.20 17.23 -14.33
CA THR A 151 -14.56 18.33 -15.25
C THR A 151 -15.68 19.23 -14.67
N ALA A 152 -16.48 18.72 -13.72
CA ALA A 152 -17.47 19.52 -13.01
C ALA A 152 -16.85 20.49 -11.97
N VAL A 153 -15.57 20.30 -11.60
CA VAL A 153 -14.85 21.20 -10.70
C VAL A 153 -14.24 22.34 -11.51
N SER A 154 -14.69 23.58 -11.27
CA SER A 154 -14.35 24.74 -12.11
C SER A 154 -12.87 25.08 -12.16
N SER A 155 -12.11 24.80 -11.09
CA SER A 155 -10.67 25.05 -11.02
C SER A 155 -9.81 23.88 -11.49
N ALA A 156 -10.43 22.75 -11.89
CA ALA A 156 -9.68 21.58 -12.30
C ALA A 156 -9.18 21.68 -13.74
N ILE A 157 -7.88 21.44 -13.94
CA ILE A 157 -7.24 21.36 -15.26
C ILE A 157 -6.59 19.98 -15.39
N ILE A 158 -6.75 19.37 -16.56
CA ILE A 158 -6.24 18.02 -16.86
C ILE A 158 -5.32 18.12 -18.07
N TRP A 159 -4.08 17.66 -17.92
CA TRP A 159 -3.16 17.44 -19.04
C TRP A 159 -2.95 15.95 -19.27
N THR A 160 -3.00 15.56 -20.53
CA THR A 160 -2.79 14.18 -20.99
C THR A 160 -2.23 14.21 -22.42
N LYS A 161 -1.59 13.12 -22.85
CA LYS A 161 -1.00 13.01 -24.19
C LYS A 161 -2.10 13.01 -25.26
N LYS A 162 -2.12 14.04 -26.12
CA LYS A 162 -3.14 14.21 -27.18
C LYS A 162 -2.85 13.32 -28.39
N ASP A 163 -3.29 12.06 -28.39
CA ASP A 163 -3.22 11.20 -29.60
C ASP A 163 -4.45 11.37 -30.53
N GLY A 164 -4.99 12.60 -30.64
CA GLY A 164 -6.02 12.98 -31.63
C GLY A 164 -7.39 12.28 -31.50
N LYS A 165 -7.53 11.32 -30.58
CA LYS A 165 -8.79 10.68 -30.20
C LYS A 165 -8.84 10.63 -28.67
N ILE A 166 -9.77 11.37 -28.07
CA ILE A 166 -10.11 11.20 -26.65
C ILE A 166 -10.85 9.85 -26.54
N THR A 167 -10.11 8.75 -26.56
CA THR A 167 -10.65 7.42 -26.25
C THR A 167 -10.60 7.18 -24.76
N SER A 168 -11.51 6.34 -24.26
CA SER A 168 -11.65 5.89 -22.87
C SER A 168 -10.35 5.47 -22.15
N ASN A 169 -9.30 5.15 -22.92
CA ASN A 169 -8.02 4.69 -22.41
C ASN A 169 -7.08 5.83 -21.94
N LEU A 170 -7.37 7.10 -22.29
CA LEU A 170 -6.58 8.26 -21.82
C LEU A 170 -6.85 8.64 -20.36
N ALA A 171 -7.98 8.22 -19.77
CA ALA A 171 -8.42 8.67 -18.46
C ALA A 171 -7.99 7.76 -17.29
N ARG A 172 -7.14 6.74 -17.50
CA ARG A 172 -6.73 5.80 -16.44
C ARG A 172 -5.98 6.51 -15.31
N GLY A 173 -4.91 7.25 -15.64
CA GLY A 173 -4.16 8.04 -14.67
C GLY A 173 -5.00 9.14 -13.99
N LEU A 174 -6.13 9.54 -14.56
CA LEU A 174 -7.01 10.53 -13.95
C LEU A 174 -7.58 10.04 -12.62
N VAL A 175 -7.96 8.76 -12.55
CA VAL A 175 -8.47 8.16 -11.31
C VAL A 175 -7.41 8.28 -10.22
N GLY A 176 -6.16 7.94 -10.52
CA GLY A 176 -5.13 7.98 -9.51
C GLY A 176 -4.65 9.37 -9.14
N ALA A 177 -4.38 10.24 -10.12
CA ALA A 177 -3.99 11.63 -9.85
C ALA A 177 -5.04 12.37 -9.00
N SER A 178 -6.33 12.26 -9.37
CA SER A 178 -7.42 12.88 -8.60
C SER A 178 -7.62 12.23 -7.22
N SER A 179 -7.48 10.90 -7.11
CA SER A 179 -7.58 10.22 -5.81
C SER A 179 -6.38 10.49 -4.90
N ALA A 180 -5.19 10.74 -5.45
CA ALA A 180 -4.03 11.16 -4.67
C ALA A 180 -4.21 12.57 -4.10
N ILE A 181 -4.80 13.50 -4.86
CA ILE A 181 -5.20 14.83 -4.36
C ILE A 181 -6.28 14.70 -3.25
N ALA A 182 -7.22 13.77 -3.45
CA ALA A 182 -8.31 13.53 -2.50
C ALA A 182 -7.87 12.87 -1.18
N TRP A 183 -6.75 12.17 -1.14
CA TRP A 183 -6.31 11.49 0.08
C TRP A 183 -5.98 12.47 1.19
N ARG A 184 -6.60 12.31 2.38
CA ARG A 184 -6.35 13.15 3.56
C ARG A 184 -5.25 12.61 4.47
N GLY A 185 -5.19 11.29 4.63
CA GLY A 185 -4.22 10.57 5.48
C GLY A 185 -4.34 10.86 6.98
N GLU A 186 -5.53 11.23 7.45
CA GLU A 186 -5.80 11.62 8.85
C GLU A 186 -5.94 10.40 9.78
N ASN A 187 -6.34 9.23 9.24
CA ASN A 187 -6.54 8.01 10.04
C ASN A 187 -5.23 7.31 10.43
N ASP A 188 -4.39 7.02 9.43
CA ASP A 188 -3.07 6.42 9.57
C ASP A 188 -2.24 6.84 8.34
N CYS A 189 -0.94 7.00 8.52
CA CYS A 189 -0.01 7.20 7.43
C CYS A 189 1.38 6.70 7.83
N THR A 190 2.16 6.36 6.81
CA THR A 190 3.58 6.04 6.94
C THR A 190 4.38 6.97 6.03
N TRP A 191 5.69 6.89 6.13
CA TRP A 191 6.61 7.72 5.36
C TRP A 191 7.51 6.83 4.50
N GLU A 192 7.81 7.26 3.28
CA GLU A 192 8.77 6.58 2.40
C GLU A 192 9.80 7.57 1.85
N ALA A 193 11.07 7.39 2.22
CA ALA A 193 12.19 8.08 1.58
C ALA A 193 12.58 7.31 0.32
N THR A 194 12.24 7.86 -0.85
CA THR A 194 12.55 7.26 -2.15
C THR A 194 13.82 7.90 -2.67
N ALA A 195 14.84 7.09 -2.91
CA ALA A 195 16.11 7.51 -3.51
C ALA A 195 16.19 7.02 -4.96
N TRP A 196 16.76 7.82 -5.86
CA TRP A 196 16.90 7.48 -7.27
C TRP A 196 18.36 7.34 -7.68
N ARG A 197 18.61 6.52 -8.70
CA ARG A 197 19.93 6.17 -9.22
C ARG A 197 20.44 7.24 -10.16
N ILE A 198 21.76 7.37 -10.21
CA ILE A 198 22.44 8.10 -11.28
C ILE A 198 22.14 7.39 -12.63
N PRO A 199 21.85 8.12 -13.73
CA PRO A 199 21.41 7.51 -15.00
C PRO A 199 22.25 6.34 -15.51
N GLU A 200 23.57 6.38 -15.37
CA GLU A 200 24.49 5.34 -15.87
C GLU A 200 24.28 3.99 -15.16
N ASN A 201 23.70 4.00 -13.95
CA ASN A 201 23.45 2.79 -13.18
C ASN A 201 22.08 2.18 -13.49
N ILE A 202 21.16 2.88 -14.16
CA ILE A 202 19.80 2.37 -14.45
C ILE A 202 19.87 1.08 -15.27
N GLY A 203 19.06 0.08 -14.92
CA GLY A 203 19.08 -1.25 -15.54
C GLY A 203 20.15 -2.21 -15.03
N SER A 204 21.23 -1.72 -14.38
CA SER A 204 22.24 -2.56 -13.75
C SER A 204 21.78 -3.12 -12.39
N ARG A 205 22.54 -4.05 -11.80
CA ARG A 205 22.28 -4.54 -10.44
C ARG A 205 22.57 -3.43 -9.42
N ARG A 206 21.59 -3.14 -8.55
CA ARG A 206 21.73 -2.17 -7.44
C ARG A 206 22.81 -2.61 -6.46
N GLN A 207 23.70 -1.70 -6.08
CA GLN A 207 24.68 -1.92 -5.02
C GLN A 207 24.14 -1.36 -3.70
N VAL A 208 23.37 -2.17 -2.97
CA VAL A 208 22.82 -1.83 -1.65
C VAL A 208 22.96 -3.08 -0.76
N PRO A 209 24.08 -3.23 -0.02
CA PRO A 209 24.34 -4.43 0.76
C PRO A 209 23.28 -4.70 1.83
N SER A 210 22.74 -5.93 1.89
CA SER A 210 21.69 -6.30 2.86
C SER A 210 22.15 -6.19 4.32
N ALA A 211 23.45 -6.37 4.59
CA ALA A 211 24.03 -6.17 5.91
C ALA A 211 23.94 -4.71 6.39
N LEU A 212 24.14 -3.75 5.49
CA LEU A 212 23.98 -2.32 5.80
C LEU A 212 22.50 -1.96 5.97
N VAL A 213 21.60 -2.54 5.17
CA VAL A 213 20.14 -2.39 5.38
C VAL A 213 19.72 -2.93 6.75
N GLY A 214 20.27 -4.08 7.17
CA GLY A 214 20.05 -4.62 8.51
C GLY A 214 20.53 -3.67 9.60
N SER A 215 21.77 -3.18 9.48
CA SER A 215 22.37 -2.23 10.43
C SER A 215 21.58 -0.91 10.50
N MET A 216 21.06 -0.45 9.36
CA MET A 216 20.16 0.71 9.29
C MET A 216 18.87 0.44 10.07
N SER A 217 18.21 -0.70 9.83
CA SER A 217 16.97 -1.04 10.54
C SER A 217 17.17 -1.19 12.06
N ASP A 218 18.31 -1.75 12.49
CA ASP A 218 18.63 -1.86 13.92
C ASP A 218 18.89 -0.49 14.56
N LYS A 219 19.57 0.41 13.83
CA LYS A 219 19.85 1.78 14.27
C LYS A 219 18.61 2.67 14.30
N PHE A 220 17.69 2.45 13.36
CA PHE A 220 16.46 3.22 13.21
C PHE A 220 15.24 2.30 13.39
N PRO A 221 14.87 1.96 14.64
CA PRO A 221 13.82 0.96 14.94
C PRO A 221 12.41 1.39 14.54
N LYS A 222 12.19 2.69 14.27
CA LYS A 222 10.94 3.22 13.71
C LYS A 222 10.85 3.06 12.19
N THR A 223 11.87 2.48 11.56
CA THR A 223 11.77 2.04 10.17
C THR A 223 11.00 0.73 10.08
N ILE A 224 10.19 0.56 9.04
CA ILE A 224 9.26 -0.58 8.91
C ILE A 224 9.44 -1.23 7.53
N LEU A 225 9.14 -2.52 7.42
CA LEU A 225 9.09 -3.25 6.13
C LEU A 225 10.36 -3.12 5.25
N ASN A 226 11.54 -2.83 5.83
CA ASN A 226 12.78 -2.65 5.07
C ASN A 226 13.61 -3.92 4.90
N ARG A 227 13.37 -4.92 5.75
CA ARG A 227 14.06 -6.21 5.75
C ARG A 227 13.05 -7.34 5.88
N ASP A 228 13.35 -8.47 5.26
CA ASP A 228 12.73 -9.76 5.60
C ASP A 228 13.68 -10.57 6.50
N PRO A 229 13.38 -10.72 7.81
CA PRO A 229 14.22 -11.51 8.72
C PRO A 229 14.32 -12.98 8.33
N ASN A 230 13.31 -13.52 7.64
CA ASN A 230 13.21 -14.94 7.28
C ASN A 230 13.82 -15.24 5.91
N ALA A 231 13.80 -14.26 4.99
CA ALA A 231 14.36 -14.43 3.65
C ALA A 231 15.80 -13.91 3.50
N GLY A 232 16.31 -13.09 4.43
CA GLY A 232 17.64 -12.48 4.33
C GLY A 232 17.78 -11.42 3.24
N ASP A 233 16.69 -11.11 2.55
CA ASP A 233 16.62 -10.15 1.44
C ASP A 233 16.26 -8.73 1.94
N SER A 234 16.85 -7.74 1.28
CA SER A 234 16.47 -6.33 1.39
C SER A 234 15.11 -6.12 0.71
N LEU A 235 14.17 -5.48 1.41
CA LEU A 235 12.84 -5.15 0.88
C LEU A 235 12.76 -3.74 0.29
N ILE A 236 13.79 -2.91 0.52
CA ILE A 236 13.81 -1.51 0.08
C ILE A 236 14.20 -1.36 -1.39
N THR A 237 14.91 -2.33 -1.98
CA THR A 237 15.39 -2.25 -3.36
C THR A 237 14.43 -2.93 -4.34
N PRO A 238 13.93 -2.23 -5.36
CA PRO A 238 13.15 -2.86 -6.44
C PRO A 238 13.97 -3.91 -7.21
N ARG A 239 13.29 -4.93 -7.75
CA ARG A 239 13.88 -5.95 -8.63
C ARG A 239 13.72 -5.64 -10.13
N THR A 240 13.36 -4.40 -10.46
CA THR A 240 13.04 -3.94 -11.81
C THR A 240 14.15 -3.00 -12.33
N PRO A 241 14.27 -2.80 -13.66
CA PRO A 241 15.27 -1.88 -14.23
C PRO A 241 14.91 -0.38 -14.03
N CYS A 242 14.03 -0.05 -13.08
CA CYS A 242 13.55 1.31 -12.85
C CYS A 242 14.62 2.23 -12.22
N PRO A 243 14.44 3.57 -12.27
CA PRO A 243 15.37 4.54 -11.69
C PRO A 243 15.41 4.56 -10.16
N VAL A 244 14.48 3.92 -9.44
CA VAL A 244 14.50 3.90 -7.97
C VAL A 244 15.67 3.06 -7.46
N LEU A 245 16.55 3.64 -6.64
CA LEU A 245 17.61 2.92 -5.94
C LEU A 245 17.00 2.10 -4.80
N TYR A 246 16.31 2.76 -3.88
CA TYR A 246 15.54 2.13 -2.81
C TYR A 246 14.42 3.04 -2.29
N GLY A 247 13.46 2.44 -1.59
CA GLY A 247 12.44 3.14 -0.79
C GLY A 247 12.51 2.70 0.67
N ILE A 248 12.91 3.59 1.57
CA ILE A 248 12.97 3.32 3.02
C ILE A 248 11.66 3.74 3.67
N ARG A 249 10.94 2.79 4.26
CA ARG A 249 9.68 3.09 4.97
C ARG A 249 9.89 3.31 6.46
N ALA A 250 9.13 4.22 7.06
CA ALA A 250 9.17 4.53 8.48
C ALA A 250 7.83 5.03 9.03
N GLU A 251 7.70 5.01 10.36
CA GLU A 251 6.58 5.63 11.09
C GLU A 251 6.67 7.17 11.12
N GLU A 252 7.86 7.74 10.91
CA GLU A 252 8.13 9.18 11.03
C GLU A 252 8.96 9.67 9.84
N SER A 253 8.65 10.87 9.33
CA SER A 253 9.35 11.48 8.19
C SER A 253 10.84 11.69 8.46
N ALA A 254 11.17 12.26 9.62
CA ALA A 254 12.54 12.52 10.02
C ALA A 254 13.37 11.23 10.12
N VAL A 255 12.75 10.11 10.53
CA VAL A 255 13.44 8.82 10.60
C VAL A 255 13.71 8.28 9.20
N ALA A 256 12.76 8.42 8.26
CA ALA A 256 12.97 8.01 6.87
C ALA A 256 14.15 8.77 6.24
N GLU A 257 14.23 10.08 6.47
CA GLU A 257 15.33 10.94 6.00
C GLU A 257 16.67 10.58 6.66
N GLN A 258 16.71 10.45 7.99
CA GLN A 258 17.92 10.09 8.73
C GLN A 258 18.44 8.70 8.32
N ALA A 259 17.55 7.74 8.10
CA ALA A 259 17.90 6.40 7.63
C ALA A 259 18.50 6.45 6.22
N HIS A 260 17.94 7.25 5.31
CA HIS A 260 18.52 7.50 3.99
C HIS A 260 19.93 8.11 4.10
N ASN A 261 20.08 9.20 4.85
CA ASN A 261 21.36 9.90 5.02
C ASN A 261 22.44 8.98 5.61
N TRP A 262 22.07 8.17 6.60
CA TRP A 262 22.98 7.20 7.17
C TRP A 262 23.38 6.14 6.15
N LEU A 263 22.44 5.60 5.37
CA LEU A 263 22.76 4.59 4.36
C LEU A 263 23.68 5.15 3.27
N GLN A 264 23.43 6.37 2.78
CA GLN A 264 24.26 7.07 1.79
C GLN A 264 25.63 7.51 2.33
N SER A 265 25.84 7.55 3.65
CA SER A 265 27.16 7.84 4.24
C SER A 265 28.14 6.66 4.16
N ASN A 266 27.70 5.50 3.68
CA ASN A 266 28.55 4.31 3.51
C ASN A 266 29.02 4.18 2.06
N GLU A 267 30.33 4.07 1.85
CA GLU A 267 30.94 3.97 0.51
C GLU A 267 30.55 2.70 -0.27
N ASP A 268 30.13 1.65 0.43
CA ASP A 268 29.65 0.39 -0.17
C ASP A 268 28.23 0.48 -0.76
N VAL A 269 27.55 1.61 -0.57
CA VAL A 269 26.21 1.88 -1.11
C VAL A 269 26.33 2.77 -2.34
N GLU A 270 25.67 2.38 -3.43
CA GLU A 270 25.54 3.21 -4.62
C GLU A 270 25.01 4.60 -4.28
N ALA A 271 25.66 5.64 -4.80
CA ALA A 271 25.23 7.01 -4.61
C ALA A 271 23.87 7.25 -5.30
N ALA A 272 22.97 7.89 -4.58
CA ALA A 272 21.71 8.38 -5.10
C ALA A 272 21.89 9.76 -5.73
N ILE A 273 21.28 10.00 -6.89
CA ILE A 273 21.29 11.33 -7.54
C ILE A 273 20.36 12.31 -6.82
N ALA A 274 19.28 11.80 -6.23
CA ALA A 274 18.31 12.57 -5.48
C ALA A 274 17.52 11.67 -4.53
N MET A 275 16.82 12.30 -3.58
CA MET A 275 15.89 11.65 -2.67
C MET A 275 14.72 12.60 -2.36
N ARG A 276 13.53 12.03 -2.18
CA ARG A 276 12.38 12.78 -1.63
C ARG A 276 11.61 11.89 -0.66
N VAL A 277 11.26 12.45 0.49
CA VAL A 277 10.39 11.82 1.48
C VAL A 277 8.93 12.06 1.09
N HIS A 278 8.14 11.00 1.06
CA HIS A 278 6.72 11.03 0.77
C HIS A 278 5.93 10.61 2.00
N ARG A 279 4.81 11.26 2.22
CA ARG A 279 3.75 10.75 3.09
C ARG A 279 2.94 9.69 2.33
N SER A 280 2.60 8.57 2.94
CA SER A 280 2.01 7.44 2.22
C SER A 280 0.91 6.71 3.00
N ASN A 281 -0.03 6.11 2.27
CA ASN A 281 -1.02 5.17 2.80
C ASN A 281 -0.51 3.72 2.80
N GLN A 282 0.79 3.50 2.56
CA GLN A 282 1.38 2.18 2.64
C GLN A 282 1.32 1.65 4.08
N ALA A 283 1.09 0.34 4.20
CA ALA A 283 0.99 -0.37 5.46
C ALA A 283 -0.14 0.12 6.40
N THR A 284 -1.23 0.70 5.91
CA THR A 284 -2.34 1.23 6.74
C THR A 284 -3.63 0.40 6.75
N ASP A 285 -3.75 -0.62 5.90
CA ASP A 285 -4.99 -1.38 5.65
C ASP A 285 -6.13 -0.56 5.02
N ASP A 286 -5.87 0.59 4.39
CA ASP A 286 -6.92 1.46 3.82
C ASP A 286 -7.85 0.75 2.81
N HIS A 287 -7.36 -0.29 2.11
CA HIS A 287 -8.14 -1.12 1.18
C HIS A 287 -9.03 -2.16 1.86
N ILE A 288 -8.82 -2.44 3.15
CA ILE A 288 -9.65 -3.35 3.95
C ILE A 288 -10.72 -2.51 4.66
N LYS A 289 -12.00 -2.83 4.42
CA LYS A 289 -13.11 -2.14 5.08
C LYS A 289 -13.26 -2.55 6.54
N GLU A 290 -13.19 -3.85 6.80
CA GLU A 290 -13.46 -4.43 8.10
C GLU A 290 -12.85 -5.84 8.20
N THR A 291 -12.78 -6.34 9.43
CA THR A 291 -12.47 -7.76 9.69
C THR A 291 -13.74 -8.58 9.52
N CYS A 292 -13.70 -9.62 8.71
CA CYS A 292 -14.83 -10.51 8.48
C CYS A 292 -14.72 -11.76 9.36
N TYR A 293 -15.85 -12.40 9.63
CA TYR A 293 -15.94 -13.61 10.44
C TYR A 293 -16.85 -14.63 9.77
N GLY A 294 -16.71 -15.90 10.13
CA GLY A 294 -17.54 -16.95 9.57
C GLY A 294 -17.14 -18.35 9.99
N ILE A 295 -17.96 -19.30 9.56
CA ILE A 295 -17.81 -20.73 9.85
C ILE A 295 -17.34 -21.46 8.60
N VAL A 296 -16.33 -22.32 8.72
CA VAL A 296 -15.87 -23.16 7.61
C VAL A 296 -16.95 -24.21 7.29
N ILE A 297 -17.41 -24.22 6.04
CA ILE A 297 -18.50 -25.10 5.58
C ILE A 297 -18.06 -26.13 4.53
N SER A 298 -16.82 -26.04 4.03
CA SER A 298 -16.26 -27.03 3.10
C SER A 298 -14.91 -27.54 3.54
N LYS A 299 -14.51 -28.69 3.00
CA LYS A 299 -13.13 -29.14 3.06
C LYS A 299 -12.24 -28.20 2.23
N VAL A 300 -10.96 -28.13 2.61
CA VAL A 300 -9.94 -27.40 1.85
C VAL A 300 -9.73 -28.06 0.49
N ARG A 301 -9.70 -27.25 -0.55
CA ARG A 301 -9.30 -27.63 -1.90
C ARG A 301 -7.91 -27.08 -2.18
N GLU A 302 -6.97 -27.95 -2.50
CA GLU A 302 -5.63 -27.57 -2.94
C GLU A 302 -5.50 -27.73 -4.46
N VAL A 303 -4.87 -26.75 -5.12
CA VAL A 303 -4.62 -26.79 -6.56
C VAL A 303 -3.13 -26.97 -6.86
N LYS A 304 -2.83 -27.47 -8.07
CA LYS A 304 -1.45 -27.61 -8.56
C LYS A 304 -0.77 -26.23 -8.53
N GLY A 305 0.29 -26.11 -7.72
CA GLY A 305 0.93 -24.82 -7.39
C GLY A 305 0.91 -24.47 -5.90
N GLY A 306 0.11 -25.18 -5.09
CA GLY A 306 0.11 -25.07 -3.63
C GLY A 306 -0.83 -24.00 -3.07
N HIS A 307 -1.61 -23.33 -3.93
CA HIS A 307 -2.71 -22.48 -3.50
C HIS A 307 -3.83 -23.33 -2.88
N ALA A 308 -4.51 -22.76 -1.89
CA ALA A 308 -5.58 -23.43 -1.18
C ALA A 308 -6.82 -22.52 -1.13
N SER A 309 -7.99 -23.13 -1.22
CA SER A 309 -9.25 -22.45 -1.03
C SER A 309 -10.25 -23.29 -0.24
N LEU A 310 -11.20 -22.63 0.40
CA LEU A 310 -12.32 -23.25 1.08
C LEU A 310 -13.51 -22.29 1.10
N HIS A 311 -14.67 -22.81 1.47
CA HIS A 311 -15.88 -22.01 1.63
C HIS A 311 -16.18 -21.77 3.10
N VAL A 312 -16.60 -20.53 3.40
CA VAL A 312 -17.12 -20.12 4.70
C VAL A 312 -18.53 -19.54 4.55
N PHE A 313 -19.31 -19.61 5.63
CA PHE A 313 -20.56 -18.87 5.77
C PHE A 313 -20.36 -17.74 6.78
N ASP A 314 -20.55 -16.50 6.35
CA ASP A 314 -20.34 -15.29 7.18
C ASP A 314 -21.57 -14.87 8.00
N GLY A 315 -22.63 -15.70 8.00
CA GLY A 315 -23.93 -15.38 8.59
C GLY A 315 -24.96 -14.88 7.58
N GLN A 316 -24.53 -14.44 6.41
CA GLN A 316 -25.42 -13.91 5.36
C GLN A 316 -25.28 -14.68 4.04
N LYS A 317 -24.06 -15.02 3.64
CA LYS A 317 -23.76 -15.63 2.34
C LYS A 317 -22.60 -16.60 2.40
N HIS A 318 -22.49 -17.35 1.30
CA HIS A 318 -21.33 -18.20 1.03
C HIS A 318 -20.19 -17.35 0.48
N CYS A 319 -19.02 -17.48 1.10
CA CYS A 319 -17.79 -16.79 0.72
C CYS A 319 -16.70 -17.82 0.40
N THR A 320 -15.91 -17.58 -0.64
CA THR A 320 -14.75 -18.43 -0.98
C THR A 320 -13.48 -17.73 -0.48
N LEU A 321 -12.80 -18.33 0.49
CA LEU A 321 -11.51 -17.86 0.96
C LEU A 321 -10.40 -18.50 0.14
N VAL A 322 -9.42 -17.70 -0.30
CA VAL A 322 -8.28 -18.14 -1.09
C VAL A 322 -6.98 -17.69 -0.43
N ALA A 323 -6.09 -18.63 -0.15
CA ALA A 323 -4.73 -18.37 0.28
C ALA A 323 -3.73 -18.87 -0.76
N PHE A 324 -2.92 -17.97 -1.31
CA PHE A 324 -1.85 -18.34 -2.24
C PHE A 324 -0.68 -18.99 -1.51
N LYS A 325 0.12 -19.82 -2.19
CA LYS A 325 1.33 -20.45 -1.61
C LYS A 325 2.27 -19.43 -0.95
N GLN A 326 2.44 -18.26 -1.57
CA GLN A 326 3.25 -17.14 -1.09
C GLN A 326 2.70 -16.53 0.22
N GLY A 327 1.43 -16.79 0.55
CA GLY A 327 0.82 -16.39 1.82
C GLY A 327 1.40 -17.08 3.05
N GLY A 328 2.26 -18.11 2.88
CA GLY A 328 3.05 -18.70 3.97
C GLY A 328 2.19 -19.21 5.12
N GLU A 329 2.29 -18.57 6.29
CA GLU A 329 1.51 -18.91 7.48
C GLU A 329 0.00 -18.88 7.24
N VAL A 330 -0.50 -17.92 6.46
CA VAL A 330 -1.93 -17.83 6.11
C VAL A 330 -2.37 -19.07 5.33
N ASN A 331 -1.57 -19.49 4.35
CA ASN A 331 -1.85 -20.69 3.55
C ASN A 331 -1.77 -21.96 4.40
N ARG A 332 -0.79 -22.05 5.32
CA ARG A 332 -0.66 -23.18 6.23
C ARG A 332 -1.85 -23.27 7.19
N LEU A 333 -2.26 -22.14 7.77
CA LEU A 333 -3.42 -22.09 8.66
C LEU A 333 -4.67 -22.49 7.89
N LEU A 334 -4.92 -21.93 6.70
CA LEU A 334 -6.08 -22.27 5.87
C LEU A 334 -6.16 -23.77 5.59
N LYS A 335 -5.03 -24.41 5.24
CA LYS A 335 -4.97 -25.86 4.97
C LYS A 335 -5.26 -26.73 6.19
N SER A 336 -5.05 -26.20 7.39
CA SER A 336 -5.28 -26.91 8.63
C SER A 336 -6.73 -26.80 9.15
N LEU A 337 -7.57 -25.98 8.51
CA LEU A 337 -8.95 -25.76 8.92
C LEU A 337 -9.85 -26.95 8.56
N LEU A 338 -10.86 -27.18 9.41
CA LEU A 338 -11.89 -28.20 9.25
C LEU A 338 -13.27 -27.56 9.21
N VAL A 339 -14.24 -28.29 8.64
CA VAL A 339 -15.65 -27.89 8.66
C VAL A 339 -16.11 -27.71 10.11
N GLY A 340 -16.73 -26.56 10.38
CA GLY A 340 -17.18 -26.12 11.71
C GLY A 340 -16.21 -25.21 12.45
N ASP A 341 -14.97 -25.03 11.98
CA ASP A 341 -14.05 -24.07 12.59
C ASP A 341 -14.60 -22.63 12.43
N LEU A 342 -14.51 -21.84 13.49
CA LEU A 342 -14.78 -20.41 13.46
C LEU A 342 -13.49 -19.67 13.10
N VAL A 343 -13.60 -18.76 12.14
CA VAL A 343 -12.47 -18.00 11.62
C VAL A 343 -12.81 -16.52 11.49
N GLU A 344 -11.78 -15.71 11.67
CA GLU A 344 -11.76 -14.29 11.32
C GLU A 344 -10.71 -14.08 10.23
N TRP A 345 -10.99 -13.20 9.28
CA TRP A 345 -10.05 -12.91 8.21
C TRP A 345 -10.08 -11.45 7.76
N ARG A 346 -8.97 -11.04 7.14
CA ARG A 346 -8.89 -9.83 6.33
C ARG A 346 -8.38 -10.18 4.95
N GLY A 347 -8.97 -9.57 3.94
CA GLY A 347 -8.61 -9.83 2.55
C GLY A 347 -9.43 -8.97 1.59
N LEU A 348 -9.07 -9.04 0.32
CA LEU A 348 -9.80 -8.34 -0.73
C LEU A 348 -10.68 -9.30 -1.51
N THR A 349 -11.92 -8.88 -1.75
CA THR A 349 -12.79 -9.51 -2.75
C THR A 349 -12.25 -9.21 -4.14
N SER A 350 -11.86 -10.26 -4.85
CA SER A 350 -11.44 -10.19 -6.26
C SER A 350 -12.64 -9.93 -7.18
N PRO A 351 -12.40 -9.53 -8.43
CA PRO A 351 -13.47 -9.41 -9.44
C PRO A 351 -14.28 -10.70 -9.66
N ASN A 352 -13.72 -11.86 -9.30
CA ASN A 352 -14.37 -13.17 -9.39
C ASN A 352 -15.17 -13.54 -8.12
N ASN A 353 -15.37 -12.59 -7.20
CA ASN A 353 -16.03 -12.77 -5.90
C ASN A 353 -15.33 -13.76 -4.94
N GLU A 354 -14.04 -14.01 -5.14
CA GLU A 354 -13.19 -14.77 -4.21
C GLU A 354 -12.44 -13.82 -3.27
N ILE A 355 -12.31 -14.17 -1.99
CA ILE A 355 -11.60 -13.37 -1.00
C ILE A 355 -10.14 -13.81 -0.95
N HIS A 356 -9.24 -12.95 -1.42
CA HIS A 356 -7.81 -13.16 -1.34
C HIS A 356 -7.31 -12.75 0.05
N LEU A 357 -6.91 -13.74 0.84
CA LEU A 357 -6.53 -13.54 2.24
C LEU A 357 -5.20 -12.79 2.38
N GLU A 358 -5.19 -11.81 3.29
CA GLU A 358 -4.01 -11.10 3.75
C GLU A 358 -3.69 -11.40 5.22
N SER A 359 -4.69 -11.75 6.01
CA SER A 359 -4.50 -12.32 7.34
C SER A 359 -5.67 -13.23 7.69
N LEU A 360 -5.40 -14.18 8.57
CA LEU A 360 -6.37 -15.20 8.99
C LEU A 360 -6.14 -15.52 10.46
N MET A 361 -7.23 -15.79 11.18
CA MET A 361 -7.21 -16.30 12.54
C MET A 361 -8.29 -17.37 12.67
N CYS A 362 -7.99 -18.46 13.36
CA CYS A 362 -9.01 -19.38 13.83
C CYS A 362 -9.38 -19.00 15.26
N THR A 363 -10.62 -18.56 15.48
CA THR A 363 -11.10 -18.14 16.79
C THR A 363 -11.47 -19.33 17.65
N GLU A 364 -12.11 -20.33 17.06
CA GLU A 364 -12.48 -21.59 17.70
C GLU A 364 -12.32 -22.75 16.73
N GLY A 365 -11.65 -23.80 17.18
CA GLY A 365 -11.46 -25.03 16.40
C GLY A 365 -12.40 -26.13 16.85
N VAL A 366 -12.94 -26.90 15.91
CA VAL A 366 -13.69 -28.11 16.23
C VAL A 366 -12.79 -29.15 16.89
N PRO A 367 -13.35 -30.08 17.71
CA PRO A 367 -12.56 -31.16 18.31
C PRO A 367 -11.81 -32.01 17.27
N ARG A 368 -10.47 -32.08 17.39
CA ARG A 368 -9.58 -32.85 16.50
C ARG A 368 -8.95 -34.04 17.22
N THR A 369 -8.66 -35.11 16.48
CA THR A 369 -7.96 -36.32 16.98
C THR A 369 -8.54 -36.81 18.31
N LEU A 370 -9.80 -37.23 18.28
CA LEU A 370 -10.49 -37.70 19.48
C LEU A 370 -9.78 -38.93 20.04
N SER A 371 -9.43 -38.86 21.32
CA SER A 371 -8.78 -39.94 22.05
C SER A 371 -9.48 -40.18 23.38
N ARG A 372 -9.31 -41.38 23.91
CA ARG A 372 -9.76 -41.68 25.27
C ARG A 372 -8.81 -41.04 26.28
N PRO A 373 -9.34 -40.49 27.38
CA PRO A 373 -8.51 -39.93 28.43
C PRO A 373 -7.55 -40.98 28.99
N ASN A 374 -6.41 -40.51 29.47
CA ASN A 374 -5.48 -41.33 30.23
C ASN A 374 -6.01 -41.48 31.66
N CYS A 375 -5.88 -42.69 32.21
CA CYS A 375 -6.07 -42.94 33.62
C CYS A 375 -4.93 -42.28 34.43
N LYS A 376 -5.14 -42.08 35.74
CA LYS A 376 -4.11 -41.60 36.67
C LYS A 376 -2.83 -42.45 36.66
N CYS A 377 -2.91 -43.74 36.29
CA CYS A 377 -1.75 -44.62 36.16
C CYS A 377 -1.00 -44.48 34.80
N GLY A 378 -1.47 -43.61 33.90
CA GLY A 378 -0.88 -43.36 32.59
C GLY A 378 -1.42 -44.20 31.43
N ARG A 379 -2.10 -45.33 31.69
CA ARG A 379 -2.75 -46.11 30.60
C ARG A 379 -4.02 -45.43 30.10
N LYS A 380 -4.34 -45.64 28.81
CA LYS A 380 -5.63 -45.21 28.24
C LYS A 380 -6.81 -45.96 28.89
N LEU A 381 -7.89 -45.25 29.11
CA LEU A 381 -9.15 -45.83 29.57
C LEU A 381 -9.91 -46.48 28.40
N CYS A 382 -10.44 -47.68 28.62
CA CYS A 382 -11.11 -48.49 27.60
C CYS A 382 -12.62 -48.57 27.85
N ARG A 383 -13.40 -48.67 26.77
CA ARG A 383 -14.86 -48.83 26.85
C ARG A 383 -15.21 -50.24 27.32
N GLN A 384 -16.22 -50.38 28.18
CA GLN A 384 -16.72 -51.67 28.68
C GLN A 384 -18.05 -52.11 28.03
N GLY A 385 -18.73 -51.21 27.32
CA GLY A 385 -20.02 -51.46 26.68
C GLY A 385 -20.71 -50.17 26.25
N ILE A 386 -21.87 -50.27 25.59
CA ILE A 386 -22.71 -49.11 25.28
C ILE A 386 -23.30 -48.57 26.59
N GLY A 387 -23.17 -47.26 26.84
CA GLY A 387 -23.65 -46.61 28.07
C GLY A 387 -22.82 -46.87 29.33
N GLN A 388 -21.74 -47.64 29.25
CA GLN A 388 -20.90 -47.98 30.40
C GLN A 388 -19.74 -46.99 30.57
N PRO A 389 -19.25 -46.76 31.81
CA PRO A 389 -18.07 -45.93 32.06
C PRO A 389 -16.82 -46.53 31.42
N LEU A 390 -15.82 -45.69 31.19
CA LEU A 390 -14.50 -46.16 30.78
C LEU A 390 -13.80 -46.79 31.98
N ARG A 391 -13.03 -47.86 31.76
CA ARG A 391 -12.28 -48.57 32.79
C ARG A 391 -10.82 -48.72 32.38
N CYS A 392 -9.92 -48.57 33.34
CA CYS A 392 -8.52 -48.92 33.15
C CYS A 392 -8.32 -50.42 33.40
N GLU A 393 -7.73 -51.13 32.43
CA GLU A 393 -7.43 -52.56 32.56
C GLU A 393 -6.37 -52.86 33.63
N GLN A 394 -5.49 -51.90 33.95
CA GLN A 394 -4.40 -52.12 34.91
C GLN A 394 -4.82 -51.86 36.36
N CYS A 395 -5.48 -50.75 36.63
CA CYS A 395 -5.82 -50.35 38.01
C CYS A 395 -7.32 -50.42 38.33
N GLY A 396 -8.17 -50.76 37.35
CA GLY A 396 -9.61 -50.88 37.55
C GLY A 396 -10.37 -49.55 37.68
N ASN A 397 -9.67 -48.41 37.78
CA ASN A 397 -10.29 -47.09 37.88
C ASN A 397 -11.29 -46.83 36.75
N THR A 398 -12.42 -46.23 37.10
CA THR A 398 -13.48 -45.87 36.17
C THR A 398 -13.62 -44.35 36.01
N GLN A 399 -14.08 -43.92 34.84
CA GLN A 399 -14.38 -42.52 34.53
C GLN A 399 -15.56 -42.45 33.56
N GLU A 400 -16.24 -41.30 33.51
CA GLU A 400 -17.29 -41.06 32.52
C GLU A 400 -16.80 -41.28 31.08
N SER A 401 -17.71 -41.73 30.21
CA SER A 401 -17.43 -41.99 28.80
C SER A 401 -17.33 -40.71 28.00
N VAL A 402 -16.17 -40.05 28.09
CA VAL A 402 -15.84 -38.84 27.34
C VAL A 402 -14.82 -39.11 26.23
N TRP A 403 -14.77 -38.18 25.27
CA TRP A 403 -13.69 -38.06 24.30
C TRP A 403 -12.91 -36.79 24.59
N VAL A 404 -11.59 -36.87 24.49
CA VAL A 404 -10.69 -35.72 24.64
C VAL A 404 -10.06 -35.45 23.28
N SER A 405 -10.15 -34.22 22.81
CA SER A 405 -9.48 -33.76 21.59
C SER A 405 -8.09 -33.22 21.88
N THR A 406 -7.20 -33.32 20.90
CA THR A 406 -5.95 -32.55 20.90
C THR A 406 -6.26 -31.08 20.67
N ARG A 407 -5.65 -30.18 21.46
CA ARG A 407 -5.78 -28.73 21.25
C ARG A 407 -5.24 -28.35 19.87
N PHE A 408 -6.01 -27.57 19.13
CA PHE A 408 -5.53 -26.90 17.93
C PHE A 408 -4.64 -25.72 18.35
N GLY A 409 -3.35 -25.79 18.02
CA GLY A 409 -2.33 -24.94 18.63
C GLY A 409 -2.39 -23.45 18.25
N SER A 410 -2.96 -23.11 17.09
CA SER A 410 -2.97 -21.74 16.54
C SER A 410 -4.29 -20.99 16.76
N ILE A 411 -5.05 -21.39 17.80
CA ILE A 411 -6.32 -20.71 18.13
C ILE A 411 -6.04 -19.30 18.67
N LYS A 412 -6.86 -18.33 18.28
CA LYS A 412 -6.81 -16.92 18.72
C LYS A 412 -5.48 -16.22 18.42
N GLN A 413 -4.82 -16.62 17.34
CA GLN A 413 -3.62 -15.98 16.84
C GLN A 413 -3.80 -15.59 15.38
N TRP A 414 -3.66 -14.30 15.10
CA TRP A 414 -3.56 -13.81 13.73
C TRP A 414 -2.27 -14.29 13.08
N VAL A 415 -2.39 -14.80 11.86
CA VAL A 415 -1.26 -15.06 10.97
C VAL A 415 -1.33 -14.14 9.76
N GLU A 416 -0.15 -13.73 9.28
CA GLU A 416 0.04 -12.87 8.11
C GLU A 416 1.18 -13.42 7.23
N PRO A 417 1.26 -13.05 5.93
CA PRO A 417 2.37 -13.43 5.07
C PRO A 417 3.71 -12.86 5.55
N LEU A 418 4.80 -13.43 5.03
CA LEU A 418 6.13 -12.83 5.13
C LEU A 418 6.13 -11.40 4.56
N CYS A 419 6.96 -10.52 5.10
CA CYS A 419 7.04 -9.11 4.70
C CYS A 419 7.23 -8.96 3.18
N SER A 420 8.02 -9.83 2.53
CA SER A 420 8.24 -9.81 1.08
C SER A 420 6.99 -10.09 0.23
N ASN A 421 5.98 -10.74 0.80
CA ASN A 421 4.79 -11.22 0.10
C ASN A 421 3.53 -10.44 0.48
N ARG A 422 3.67 -9.41 1.32
CA ARG A 422 2.58 -8.50 1.67
C ARG A 422 2.33 -7.52 0.53
N ARG A 423 1.08 -7.09 0.39
CA ARG A 423 0.76 -5.95 -0.48
C ARG A 423 1.25 -4.67 0.17
N HIS A 424 1.52 -3.65 -0.65
CA HIS A 424 1.98 -2.34 -0.19
C HIS A 424 1.08 -1.70 0.88
N LEU A 425 -0.23 -1.89 0.78
CA LEU A 425 -1.20 -1.32 1.70
C LEU A 425 -1.40 -2.15 2.98
N ALA A 426 -1.03 -3.43 2.98
CA ALA A 426 -1.35 -4.35 4.09
C ALA A 426 -0.60 -3.94 5.36
N LYS A 427 -1.35 -3.65 6.44
CA LYS A 427 -0.81 -3.22 7.72
C LYS A 427 -0.21 -4.39 8.49
N PRO A 428 1.11 -4.38 8.74
CA PRO A 428 1.77 -5.39 9.54
C PRO A 428 1.14 -5.57 10.93
N LEU A 429 1.02 -6.81 11.40
CA LEU A 429 0.49 -7.10 12.74
C LEU A 429 1.22 -6.35 13.86
N ASN A 430 2.53 -6.09 13.72
CA ASN A 430 3.30 -5.32 14.72
C ASN A 430 2.96 -3.82 14.76
N ARG A 431 2.31 -3.27 13.73
CA ARG A 431 1.75 -1.90 13.72
C ARG A 431 0.30 -1.84 14.21
N GLN A 432 -0.34 -3.00 14.42
CA GLN A 432 -1.71 -3.04 14.90
C GLN A 432 -1.72 -2.89 16.41
N ALA A 433 -2.67 -2.13 16.95
CA ALA A 433 -2.91 -2.11 18.38
C ALA A 433 -3.16 -3.55 18.84
N LYS A 434 -2.47 -3.99 19.90
CA LYS A 434 -2.77 -5.27 20.54
C LYS A 434 -4.19 -5.14 21.11
N GLY A 435 -5.16 -5.74 20.43
CA GLY A 435 -6.55 -5.83 20.89
C GLY A 435 -6.69 -6.65 22.16
#